data_AF-X1F8K9-F1
#
_entry.id   AF-X1F8K9-F1
#
_cell.length_a   1.000
_cell.length_b   1.000
_cell.length_c   1.000
_cell.angle_alpha   90.00
_cell.angle_beta   90.00
_cell.angle_gamma   90.00
#
_symmetry.space_group_name_H-M   'P 1'
#
loop_
_entity.id
_entity.type
_entity.pdbx_description
1 polymer ?
#
loop_
_entity_poly.entity_id
_entity_poly.type
_entity_poly.pdbx_seq_one_letter_code
_entity_poly.pdbx_strand_id
1 'polypeptide(L)'
;MDQPDIEYGNDCLLKFEPGQTPKYAYARFSKIKTCPPPAPTAPNDRVFKLTQDPELPCCWEYITSSWYISFEYLQDPDISRLFAINQDHMIWYFFNAVDGHVDEGHVFHNDNVECFWDIGGIEGIATVTWDLESLKLMELLNIKAAEDLFMEMRPLEDGSKVYKYCNLKDATNIAIKFEP
;
A
#
# COMPACT_ATOMS: atom_id res chain seq x y z
N MET A 1 11.45 15.51 21.06
CA MET A 1 11.82 15.40 19.63
C MET A 1 10.53 15.65 18.89
N ASP A 2 10.46 16.79 18.18
CA ASP A 2 9.25 17.16 17.44
C ASP A 2 8.89 16.04 16.47
N GLN A 3 7.63 15.61 16.51
CA GLN A 3 7.09 14.77 15.47
C GLN A 3 7.16 15.57 14.16
N PRO A 4 7.68 15.00 13.06
CA PRO A 4 7.48 15.58 11.75
C PRO A 4 5.98 15.53 11.50
N ASP A 5 5.37 16.71 11.43
CA ASP A 5 3.96 16.88 11.11
C ASP A 5 3.66 16.33 9.71
N ILE A 6 2.43 15.85 9.52
CA ILE A 6 1.94 15.46 8.19
C ILE A 6 1.98 16.70 7.28
N GLU A 7 2.72 16.62 6.18
CA GLU A 7 2.66 17.63 5.13
C GLU A 7 1.37 17.44 4.32
N TYR A 8 0.57 18.49 4.22
CA TYR A 8 -0.64 18.51 3.39
C TYR A 8 -0.35 19.13 2.02
N GLY A 9 -1.00 18.59 0.99
CA GLY A 9 -0.88 19.00 -0.40
C GLY A 9 -2.13 19.70 -0.93
N ASN A 10 -2.35 19.61 -2.24
CA ASN A 10 -3.55 20.13 -2.90
C ASN A 10 -4.78 19.30 -2.52
N ASP A 11 -5.97 19.90 -2.58
CA ASP A 11 -7.20 19.24 -2.13
C ASP A 11 -7.65 18.11 -3.07
N CYS A 12 -7.58 16.87 -2.59
CA CYS A 12 -8.31 15.74 -3.14
C CYS A 12 -9.67 15.58 -2.43
N LEU A 13 -10.65 16.33 -2.92
CA LEU A 13 -12.00 16.39 -2.34
C LEU A 13 -12.85 15.12 -2.58
N LEU A 14 -12.28 14.09 -3.20
CA LEU A 14 -12.92 12.79 -3.34
C LEU A 14 -12.96 12.03 -2.00
N LYS A 15 -11.91 12.16 -1.19
CA LYS A 15 -11.77 11.43 0.09
C LYS A 15 -11.53 12.33 1.29
N PHE A 16 -10.82 13.44 1.09
CA PHE A 16 -10.32 14.26 2.19
C PHE A 16 -11.09 15.56 2.29
N GLU A 17 -11.24 16.04 3.53
CA GLU A 17 -11.70 17.41 3.77
C GLU A 17 -10.67 18.42 3.23
N PRO A 18 -11.11 19.66 2.92
CA PRO A 18 -10.22 20.72 2.46
C PRO A 18 -9.03 20.94 3.41
N GLY A 19 -7.82 21.01 2.84
CA GLY A 19 -6.56 21.18 3.55
C GLY A 19 -6.06 19.93 4.27
N GLN A 20 -6.73 18.78 4.14
CA GLN A 20 -6.36 17.54 4.84
C GLN A 20 -5.83 16.44 3.91
N THR A 21 -5.59 16.75 2.64
CA THR A 21 -5.03 15.78 1.70
C THR A 21 -3.54 15.60 1.95
N PRO A 22 -3.05 14.38 2.23
CA PRO A 22 -1.64 14.17 2.50
C PRO A 22 -0.81 14.43 1.23
N LYS A 23 0.29 15.16 1.36
CA LYS A 23 1.23 15.38 0.26
C LYS A 23 2.00 14.12 -0.11
N TYR A 24 2.18 13.22 0.85
CA TYR A 24 2.88 11.96 0.64
C TYR A 24 2.02 10.77 1.09
N ALA A 25 2.01 9.75 0.25
CA ALA A 25 1.49 8.43 0.58
C ALA A 25 2.64 7.42 0.50
N TYR A 26 2.49 6.27 1.14
CA TYR A 26 3.54 5.28 1.26
C TYR A 26 2.98 3.92 0.92
N ALA A 27 3.38 3.40 -0.24
CA ALA A 27 2.98 2.09 -0.70
C ALA A 27 4.02 1.05 -0.30
N ARG A 28 3.57 -0.07 0.28
CA ARG A 28 4.41 -1.25 0.56
C ARG A 28 3.83 -2.46 -0.15
N PHE A 29 4.68 -3.18 -0.88
CA PHE A 29 4.35 -4.47 -1.49
C PHE A 29 4.92 -5.57 -0.59
N SER A 30 4.04 -6.31 0.09
CA SER A 30 4.46 -7.28 1.10
C SER A 30 4.94 -8.59 0.47
N LYS A 31 4.25 -9.04 -0.58
CA LYS A 31 4.54 -10.30 -1.26
C LYS A 31 3.93 -10.26 -2.64
N ILE A 32 4.73 -10.13 -3.69
CA ILE A 32 4.37 -10.34 -5.09
C ILE A 32 5.14 -11.56 -5.55
N LYS A 33 4.46 -12.53 -6.16
CA LYS A 33 5.14 -13.69 -6.74
C LYS A 33 5.67 -13.27 -8.11
N THR A 34 6.99 -13.16 -8.19
CA THR A 34 7.67 -12.84 -9.45
C THR A 34 7.46 -13.95 -10.47
N CYS A 35 7.12 -13.58 -11.70
CA CYS A 35 7.03 -14.51 -12.81
C CYS A 35 8.40 -15.13 -13.12
N PRO A 36 8.44 -16.30 -13.78
CA PRO A 36 9.69 -16.91 -14.18
C PRO A 36 10.52 -15.97 -15.09
N PRO A 37 11.85 -16.21 -15.22
CA PRO A 37 12.70 -15.44 -16.12
C PRO A 37 12.10 -15.34 -17.54
N PRO A 38 12.24 -14.18 -18.21
CA PRO A 38 13.22 -13.12 -17.93
C PRO A 38 12.72 -11.97 -17.02
N ALA A 39 11.58 -12.11 -16.34
CA ALA A 39 11.07 -11.05 -15.46
C ALA A 39 12.07 -10.72 -14.32
N PRO A 40 12.43 -9.43 -14.12
CA PRO A 40 13.16 -8.98 -12.95
C PRO A 40 12.47 -9.33 -11.62
N THR A 41 13.22 -9.33 -10.52
CA THR A 41 12.63 -9.55 -9.19
C THR A 41 11.65 -8.44 -8.83
N ALA A 42 10.47 -8.82 -8.35
CA ALA A 42 9.47 -7.89 -7.84
C ALA A 42 10.00 -7.07 -6.65
N PRO A 43 9.52 -5.83 -6.44
CA PRO A 43 10.07 -4.93 -5.42
C PRO A 43 9.43 -5.19 -4.03
N ASN A 44 9.41 -6.45 -3.62
CA ASN A 44 8.85 -6.86 -2.33
C ASN A 44 9.63 -6.23 -1.16
N ASP A 45 8.92 -6.06 -0.05
CA ASP A 45 9.44 -5.58 1.24
C ASP A 45 10.09 -4.19 1.19
N ARG A 46 9.80 -3.44 0.13
CA ARG A 46 10.19 -2.05 -0.02
C ARG A 46 8.99 -1.14 0.20
N VAL A 47 9.22 -0.06 0.95
CA VAL A 47 8.29 1.05 1.05
C VAL A 47 8.65 2.10 0.01
N PHE A 48 7.65 2.59 -0.71
CA PHE A 48 7.77 3.62 -1.71
C PHE A 48 7.06 4.87 -1.23
N LYS A 49 7.81 5.96 -1.05
CA LYS A 49 7.25 7.28 -0.78
C LYS A 49 6.70 7.85 -2.09
N LEU A 50 5.38 7.80 -2.24
CA LEU A 50 4.64 8.41 -3.31
C LEU A 50 4.42 9.89 -2.99
N THR A 51 4.54 10.76 -4.00
CA THR A 51 4.32 12.20 -3.87
C THR A 51 3.07 12.57 -4.64
N GLN A 52 2.22 13.40 -4.04
CA GLN A 52 1.03 13.90 -4.69
C GLN A 52 1.38 14.64 -5.98
N ASP A 53 0.65 14.33 -7.06
CA ASP A 53 0.70 15.09 -8.30
C ASP A 53 0.03 16.47 -8.10
N PRO A 54 0.73 17.59 -8.37
CA PRO A 54 0.15 18.92 -8.21
C PRO A 54 -0.99 19.21 -9.19
N GLU A 55 -1.02 18.58 -10.36
CA GLU A 55 -2.06 18.72 -11.39
C GLU A 55 -3.22 17.74 -11.19
N LEU A 56 -2.95 16.60 -10.54
CA LEU A 56 -3.93 15.57 -10.20
C LEU A 56 -3.94 15.32 -8.68
N PRO A 57 -4.64 16.14 -7.87
CA PRO A 57 -4.54 16.10 -6.41
C PRO A 57 -4.91 14.75 -5.78
N CYS A 58 -5.71 13.93 -6.45
CA CYS A 58 -6.11 12.60 -6.01
C CYS A 58 -5.18 11.47 -6.51
N CYS A 59 -4.00 11.82 -7.02
CA CYS A 59 -2.98 10.91 -7.52
C CYS A 59 -1.69 11.09 -6.72
N TRP A 60 -1.08 9.98 -6.30
CA TRP A 60 0.23 9.95 -5.67
C TRP A 60 1.15 9.01 -6.42
N GLU A 61 2.33 9.51 -6.78
CA GLU A 61 3.24 8.82 -7.68
C GLU A 61 4.65 8.69 -7.13
N TYR A 62 5.29 7.58 -7.45
CA TYR A 62 6.73 7.39 -7.34
C TYR A 62 7.27 7.03 -8.71
N ILE A 63 8.07 7.93 -9.29
CA ILE A 63 8.62 7.79 -10.63
C ILE A 63 10.14 7.83 -10.54
N THR A 64 10.79 6.76 -10.98
CA THR A 64 12.26 6.65 -11.13
C THR A 64 12.60 6.02 -12.47
N SER A 65 13.88 5.82 -12.78
CA SER A 65 14.28 5.11 -14.00
C SER A 65 13.71 3.69 -14.07
N SER A 66 13.60 2.99 -12.93
CA SER A 66 13.27 1.55 -12.90
C SER A 66 11.84 1.24 -12.47
N TRP A 67 11.22 2.09 -11.66
CA TRP A 67 9.89 1.83 -11.10
C TRP A 67 8.97 3.03 -11.27
N TYR A 68 7.74 2.73 -11.65
CA TYR A 68 6.59 3.63 -11.57
C TYR A 68 5.54 2.98 -10.67
N ILE A 69 5.16 3.67 -9.61
CA ILE A 69 4.10 3.24 -8.70
C ILE A 69 3.13 4.39 -8.55
N SER A 70 1.84 4.10 -8.70
CA SER A 70 0.78 5.09 -8.57
C SER A 70 -0.32 4.57 -7.66
N PHE A 71 -0.79 5.44 -6.78
CA PHE A 71 -2.01 5.27 -6.02
C PHE A 71 -2.97 6.41 -6.35
N GLU A 72 -4.22 6.08 -6.66
CA GLU A 72 -5.20 7.04 -7.15
C GLU A 72 -6.59 6.83 -6.57
N TYR A 73 -7.28 7.94 -6.35
CA TYR A 73 -8.74 7.98 -6.22
C TYR A 73 -9.34 8.56 -7.49
N LEU A 74 -10.29 7.83 -8.08
CA LEU A 74 -11.01 8.21 -9.29
C LEU A 74 -12.50 8.36 -8.97
N GLN A 75 -13.18 9.27 -9.67
CA GLN A 75 -14.60 9.55 -9.46
C GLN A 75 -15.51 8.78 -10.42
N ASP A 76 -15.06 8.56 -11.65
CA ASP A 76 -15.84 7.95 -12.72
C ASP A 76 -14.98 6.93 -13.51
N PRO A 77 -14.99 5.64 -13.13
CA PRO A 77 -15.75 5.04 -12.03
C PRO A 77 -15.18 5.42 -10.64
N ASP A 78 -16.04 5.36 -9.61
CA ASP A 78 -15.67 5.61 -8.22
C ASP A 78 -14.83 4.45 -7.68
N ILE A 79 -13.50 4.58 -7.81
CA ILE A 79 -12.55 3.52 -7.47
C ILE A 79 -11.28 4.06 -6.80
N SER A 80 -10.66 3.19 -6.01
CA SER A 80 -9.25 3.30 -5.60
C SER A 80 -8.41 2.37 -6.45
N ARG A 81 -7.31 2.88 -6.99
CA ARG A 81 -6.42 2.11 -7.86
C ARG A 81 -4.98 2.17 -7.35
N LEU A 82 -4.32 1.01 -7.31
CA LEU A 82 -2.90 0.89 -7.02
C LEU A 82 -2.23 0.04 -8.08
N PHE A 83 -1.12 0.52 -8.62
CA PHE A 83 -0.32 -0.29 -9.54
C PHE A 83 1.19 -0.05 -9.41
N ALA A 84 1.96 -1.02 -9.92
CA ALA A 84 3.41 -0.97 -10.02
C ALA A 84 3.89 -1.49 -11.37
N ILE A 85 4.69 -0.68 -12.06
CA ILE A 85 5.28 -0.98 -13.36
C ILE A 85 6.81 -0.88 -13.23
N ASN A 86 7.51 -1.87 -13.74
CA ASN A 86 8.94 -1.77 -13.98
C ASN A 86 9.16 -1.01 -15.31
N GLN A 87 9.75 0.17 -15.23
CA GLN A 87 9.93 1.05 -16.40
C GLN A 87 11.04 0.61 -17.34
N ASP A 88 12.06 -0.09 -16.83
CA ASP A 88 13.18 -0.57 -17.67
C ASP A 88 12.70 -1.55 -18.74
N HIS A 89 11.63 -2.30 -18.42
CA HIS A 89 11.07 -3.33 -19.30
C HIS A 89 9.61 -3.07 -19.72
N MET A 90 8.96 -2.05 -19.16
CA MET A 90 7.53 -1.75 -19.34
C MET A 90 6.63 -2.94 -18.93
N ILE A 91 6.95 -3.57 -17.80
CA ILE A 91 6.27 -4.77 -17.30
C ILE A 91 5.48 -4.46 -16.04
N TRP A 92 4.24 -4.95 -15.93
CA TRP A 92 3.39 -4.82 -14.76
C TRP A 92 3.74 -5.84 -13.68
N TYR A 93 3.83 -5.37 -12.43
CA TYR A 93 4.11 -6.22 -11.27
C TYR A 93 2.94 -6.28 -10.30
N PHE A 94 2.13 -5.23 -10.26
CA PHE A 94 0.97 -5.16 -9.40
C PHE A 94 -0.10 -4.31 -10.07
N PHE A 95 -1.34 -4.77 -10.01
CA PHE A 95 -2.49 -3.96 -10.35
C PHE A 95 -3.65 -4.40 -9.45
N ASN A 96 -4.34 -3.43 -8.86
CA ASN A 96 -5.64 -3.65 -8.26
C ASN A 96 -6.48 -2.39 -8.33
N ALA A 97 -7.78 -2.57 -8.57
CA ALA A 97 -8.78 -1.54 -8.53
C ALA A 97 -9.97 -2.03 -7.70
N VAL A 98 -10.37 -1.24 -6.71
CA VAL A 98 -11.49 -1.56 -5.80
C VAL A 98 -12.49 -0.42 -5.77
N ASP A 99 -13.76 -0.76 -5.57
CA ASP A 99 -14.86 0.20 -5.52
C ASP A 99 -14.71 1.18 -4.33
N GLY A 100 -14.94 2.46 -4.60
CA GLY A 100 -14.91 3.56 -3.65
C GLY A 100 -13.49 4.03 -3.27
N HIS A 101 -13.43 5.09 -2.45
CA HIS A 101 -12.18 5.65 -1.91
C HIS A 101 -11.82 5.02 -0.57
N VAL A 102 -10.85 4.10 -0.61
CA VAL A 102 -10.46 3.28 0.53
C VAL A 102 -9.91 4.10 1.69
N ASP A 103 -10.00 3.54 2.89
CA ASP A 103 -9.34 4.11 4.06
C ASP A 103 -7.85 3.77 4.12
N GLU A 104 -7.16 4.47 5.00
CA GLU A 104 -5.76 4.22 5.32
C GLU A 104 -5.54 2.75 5.70
N GLY A 105 -4.47 2.15 5.18
CA GLY A 105 -4.10 0.77 5.51
C GLY A 105 -4.94 -0.30 4.82
N HIS A 106 -5.79 0.07 3.87
CA HIS A 106 -6.49 -0.89 3.03
C HIS A 106 -5.51 -1.87 2.36
N VAL A 107 -5.95 -3.13 2.27
CA VAL A 107 -5.17 -4.24 1.73
C VAL A 107 -5.60 -4.49 0.30
N PHE A 108 -4.75 -4.10 -0.65
CA PHE A 108 -4.93 -4.37 -2.07
C PHE A 108 -4.41 -5.78 -2.40
N HIS A 109 -5.12 -6.47 -3.29
CA HIS A 109 -4.75 -7.79 -3.78
C HIS A 109 -4.42 -7.73 -5.26
N ASN A 110 -3.30 -8.32 -5.69
CA ASN A 110 -2.88 -8.27 -7.09
C ASN A 110 -3.87 -9.02 -7.99
N ASP A 111 -4.48 -8.32 -8.94
CA ASP A 111 -5.42 -8.88 -9.92
C ASP A 111 -4.70 -9.65 -11.04
N ASN A 112 -3.37 -9.49 -11.16
CA ASN A 112 -2.57 -10.31 -12.05
C ASN A 112 -2.52 -11.75 -11.53
N VAL A 113 -3.29 -12.64 -12.17
CA VAL A 113 -3.39 -14.05 -11.79
C VAL A 113 -2.46 -14.98 -12.58
N GLU A 114 -1.96 -14.53 -13.72
CA GLU A 114 -1.14 -15.34 -14.62
C GLU A 114 0.01 -14.55 -15.25
N CYS A 115 1.12 -15.25 -15.51
CA CYS A 115 2.30 -14.66 -16.11
C CYS A 115 2.11 -14.54 -17.63
N PHE A 116 2.29 -13.33 -18.14
CA PHE A 116 2.17 -12.98 -19.55
C PHE A 116 3.35 -12.14 -20.01
N TRP A 117 3.41 -11.82 -21.30
CA TRP A 117 4.56 -11.13 -21.91
C TRP A 117 4.80 -9.72 -21.34
N ASP A 118 3.77 -9.09 -20.76
CA ASP A 118 3.79 -7.79 -20.11
C ASP A 118 3.53 -7.86 -18.59
N ILE A 119 3.44 -9.06 -18.01
CA ILE A 119 3.20 -9.30 -16.57
C ILE A 119 4.41 -10.00 -15.95
N GLY A 120 5.09 -9.31 -15.03
CA GLY A 120 6.28 -9.78 -14.31
C GLY A 120 6.01 -10.17 -12.86
N GLY A 121 4.83 -9.81 -12.33
CA GLY A 121 4.40 -10.16 -10.99
C GLY A 121 2.93 -10.59 -10.98
N ILE A 122 2.69 -11.76 -10.39
CA ILE A 122 1.38 -12.34 -10.16
C ILE A 122 1.18 -12.56 -8.68
N GLU A 123 -0.08 -12.68 -8.25
CA GLU A 123 -0.44 -12.80 -6.84
C GLU A 123 0.13 -11.63 -6.01
N GLY A 124 -0.47 -11.39 -4.84
CA GLY A 124 0.21 -10.56 -3.86
C GLY A 124 -0.61 -9.51 -3.18
N ILE A 125 0.08 -8.80 -2.28
CA ILE A 125 -0.54 -7.90 -1.32
C ILE A 125 0.23 -6.60 -1.26
N ALA A 126 -0.52 -5.49 -1.32
CA ALA A 126 0.02 -4.17 -1.10
C ALA A 126 -0.86 -3.37 -0.14
N THR A 127 -0.26 -2.39 0.53
CA THR A 127 -0.95 -1.48 1.45
C THR A 127 -0.45 -0.06 1.22
N VAL A 128 -1.34 0.91 1.38
CA VAL A 128 -1.00 2.35 1.32
C VAL A 128 -1.32 3.01 2.66
N THR A 129 -0.37 3.81 3.18
CA THR A 129 -0.54 4.61 4.40
C THR A 129 -0.05 6.04 4.15
N TRP A 130 -0.58 7.00 4.88
CA TRP A 130 -0.17 8.41 4.80
C TRP A 130 0.15 9.01 6.18
N ASP A 131 -0.06 8.25 7.25
CA ASP A 131 0.37 8.57 8.60
C ASP A 131 1.86 8.20 8.82
N LEU A 132 2.63 9.19 9.26
CA LEU A 132 4.06 9.08 9.51
C LEU A 132 4.37 8.25 10.76
N GLU A 133 3.47 8.23 11.76
CA GLU A 133 3.66 7.40 12.96
C GLU A 133 3.63 5.91 12.61
N SER A 134 2.72 5.50 11.73
CA SER A 134 2.62 4.14 11.21
C SER A 134 3.90 3.67 10.52
N LEU A 135 4.56 4.56 9.77
CA LEU A 135 5.85 4.28 9.12
C LEU A 135 7.00 4.18 10.12
N LYS A 136 7.05 5.08 11.10
CA LYS A 136 8.05 5.03 12.17
C LYS A 136 7.90 3.77 13.02
N LEU A 137 6.68 3.35 13.31
CA LEU A 137 6.41 2.06 13.97
C LEU A 137 6.94 0.90 13.12
N MET A 138 6.70 0.90 11.81
CA MET A 138 7.24 -0.12 10.90
C MET A 138 8.78 -0.11 10.84
N GLU A 139 9.42 1.06 10.87
CA GLU A 139 10.89 1.20 10.90
C GLU A 139 11.49 0.81 12.27
N LEU A 140 10.89 1.26 13.37
CA LEU A 140 11.37 1.04 14.75
C LEU A 140 11.32 -0.42 15.18
N LEU A 141 10.38 -1.19 14.65
CA LEU A 141 10.26 -2.60 14.99
C LEU A 141 11.38 -3.47 14.37
N ASN A 142 12.25 -2.91 13.50
CA ASN A 142 13.40 -3.57 12.87
C ASN A 142 13.06 -5.00 12.37
N ILE A 143 11.83 -5.18 11.89
CA ILE A 143 11.25 -6.48 11.58
C ILE A 143 11.88 -6.93 10.27
N LYS A 144 12.75 -7.94 10.33
CA LYS A 144 13.14 -8.68 9.13
C LYS A 144 11.86 -9.18 8.46
N ALA A 145 11.68 -8.80 7.19
CA ALA A 145 10.66 -9.27 6.27
C ALA A 145 10.22 -10.70 6.58
N ALA A 146 9.10 -10.83 7.28
CA ALA A 146 8.45 -12.11 7.51
C ALA A 146 7.12 -12.05 6.78
N GLU A 147 6.80 -13.14 6.08
CA GLU A 147 5.63 -13.38 5.24
C GLU A 147 4.29 -13.38 6.01
N ASP A 148 4.30 -12.77 7.20
CA ASP A 148 3.51 -13.16 8.36
C ASP A 148 3.07 -11.91 9.16
N LEU A 149 2.82 -10.75 8.55
CA LEU A 149 2.39 -9.55 9.31
C LEU A 149 0.91 -9.21 9.07
N PHE A 150 0.13 -9.13 10.15
CA PHE A 150 -1.24 -8.60 10.14
C PHE A 150 -1.24 -7.21 10.78
N MET A 151 -1.81 -6.22 10.09
CA MET A 151 -2.00 -4.87 10.61
C MET A 151 -3.50 -4.60 10.78
N GLU A 152 -3.88 -4.16 11.97
CA GLU A 152 -5.25 -3.77 12.30
C GLU A 152 -5.23 -2.34 12.84
N MET A 153 -6.01 -1.44 12.23
CA MET A 153 -6.22 -0.09 12.72
C MET A 153 -7.62 -0.01 13.35
N ARG A 154 -7.68 0.42 14.61
CA ARG A 154 -8.94 0.63 15.35
C ARG A 154 -9.09 2.09 15.75
N PRO A 155 -10.12 2.80 15.28
CA PRO A 155 -10.48 4.10 15.82
C PRO A 155 -11.12 3.95 17.21
N LEU A 156 -10.80 4.87 18.12
CA LEU A 156 -11.39 4.99 19.47
C LEU A 156 -12.46 6.09 19.49
N GLU A 157 -13.30 6.09 20.54
CA GLU A 157 -14.43 7.03 20.69
C GLU A 157 -14.01 8.51 20.75
N ASP A 158 -12.75 8.78 21.10
CA ASP A 158 -12.16 10.13 21.15
C ASP A 158 -11.49 10.55 19.83
N GLY A 159 -11.58 9.72 18.78
CA GLY A 159 -10.97 9.96 17.48
C GLY A 159 -9.50 9.55 17.38
N SER A 160 -8.88 9.05 18.45
CA SER A 160 -7.54 8.48 18.38
C SER A 160 -7.53 7.14 17.65
N LYS A 161 -6.40 6.79 17.02
CA LYS A 161 -6.22 5.54 16.27
C LYS A 161 -5.26 4.60 17.01
N VAL A 162 -5.60 3.32 17.07
CA VAL A 162 -4.71 2.26 17.57
C VAL A 162 -4.27 1.39 16.40
N TYR A 163 -2.97 1.38 16.12
CA TYR A 163 -2.36 0.48 15.14
C TYR A 163 -1.81 -0.76 15.86
N LYS A 164 -2.36 -1.93 15.53
CA LYS A 164 -1.91 -3.22 16.03
C LYS A 164 -1.20 -3.96 14.91
N TYR A 165 0.10 -4.15 15.09
CA TYR A 165 0.92 -4.99 14.22
C TYR A 165 1.11 -6.34 14.91
N CYS A 166 0.83 -7.43 14.19
CA CYS A 166 0.96 -8.79 14.70
C CYS A 166 1.89 -9.60 13.80
N ASN A 167 2.95 -10.16 14.38
CA ASN A 167 3.76 -11.18 13.73
C ASN A 167 3.04 -12.54 13.85
N LEU A 168 2.51 -13.07 12.76
CA LEU A 168 1.76 -14.32 12.69
C LEU A 168 2.59 -15.54 13.10
N LYS A 169 3.93 -15.50 13.02
CA LYS A 169 4.80 -16.55 13.58
C LYS A 169 4.78 -16.61 15.11
N ASP A 170 4.64 -15.44 15.73
CA ASP A 170 4.58 -15.30 17.20
C ASP A 170 3.12 -15.23 17.69
N ALA A 171 2.16 -15.06 16.78
CA ALA A 171 0.75 -15.06 17.07
C ALA A 171 0.31 -16.48 17.42
N THR A 172 -0.07 -16.69 18.68
CA THR A 172 -0.71 -17.95 19.08
C THR A 172 -2.12 -18.01 18.48
N ASN A 173 -2.26 -18.61 17.32
CA ASN A 173 -3.55 -18.89 16.69
C ASN A 173 -4.20 -20.09 17.39
N ILE A 174 -5.14 -19.83 18.30
CA ILE A 174 -5.95 -20.88 18.94
C ILE A 174 -7.12 -21.20 18.03
N ALA A 175 -7.09 -22.37 17.39
CA ALA A 175 -8.23 -22.93 16.67
C ALA A 175 -8.89 -24.03 17.52
N ILE A 176 -10.14 -23.82 17.93
CA ILE A 176 -10.94 -24.83 18.62
C ILE A 176 -11.89 -25.46 17.61
N LYS A 177 -11.67 -26.73 17.27
CA LYS A 177 -12.65 -27.53 16.52
C LYS A 177 -13.72 -27.98 17.51
N PHE A 178 -14.92 -27.41 17.42
CA PHE A 178 -16.07 -27.91 18.14
C PHE A 178 -16.73 -29.02 17.31
N GLU A 179 -16.68 -30.25 17.81
CA GLU A 179 -17.55 -31.33 17.33
C GLU A 179 -18.71 -31.44 18.33
N PRO A 180 -19.98 -31.37 17.87
CA PRO A 180 -21.15 -31.30 18.73
C PRO A 180 -21.36 -32.55 19.61
#